data_AF-A0A2N4Z602-F1
#
_entry.id   AF-A0A2N4Z602-F1
#
_cell.length_a   1.000
_cell.length_b   1.000
_cell.length_c   1.000
_cell.angle_alpha   90.00
_cell.angle_beta   90.00
_cell.angle_gamma   90.00
#
_symmetry.space_group_name_H-M   'P 1'
#
loop_
_entity.id
_entity.type
_entity.pdbx_description
1 polymer ?
#
loop_
_entity_poly.entity_id
_entity_poly.type
_entity_poly.pdbx_seq_one_letter_code
_entity_poly.pdbx_strand_id
1 'polypeptide(L)' 'MFDIGVNLTSSQFSRDHDEVVARARAAGVHGML' A
#
# COMPACT_ATOMS: atom_id res chain seq x y z
N MET A 1 -11.50 -0.97 -4.72
CA MET A 1 -11.18 -2.12 -3.84
C MET A 1 -10.65 -1.59 -2.50
N PHE A 2 -10.83 -2.30 -1.38
CA PHE A 2 -10.27 -1.93 -0.07
C PHE A 2 -9.47 -3.14 0.46
N ASP A 3 -8.22 -2.93 0.85
CA ASP A 3 -7.35 -3.98 1.40
C ASP A 3 -7.26 -3.84 2.92
N ILE A 4 -7.49 -4.91 3.66
CA ILE A 4 -7.53 -4.91 5.14
C ILE A 4 -6.38 -5.70 5.78
N GLY A 5 -5.48 -6.25 4.95
CA GLY A 5 -4.40 -7.12 5.38
C GLY A 5 -3.02 -6.53 5.13
N VAL A 6 -2.88 -5.20 5.03
CA VAL A 6 -1.63 -4.57 4.61
C VAL A 6 -0.90 -3.99 5.81
N ASN A 7 0.17 -4.65 6.23
CA ASN A 7 1.09 -4.05 7.20
C ASN A 7 2.05 -3.06 6.53
N LEU A 8 1.55 -1.84 6.23
CA LEU A 8 2.35 -0.75 5.65
C LEU A 8 3.50 -0.30 6.57
N THR A 9 3.44 -0.60 7.87
CA THR A 9 4.52 -0.28 8.83
C THR A 9 5.69 -1.26 8.80
N SER A 10 5.58 -2.35 8.02
CA SER A 10 6.68 -3.29 7.87
C SER A 10 7.91 -2.63 7.24
N SER A 11 9.09 -2.93 7.79
CA SER A 11 10.37 -2.39 7.31
C SER A 11 10.68 -2.75 5.85
N GLN A 12 10.03 -3.79 5.31
CA GLN A 12 10.13 -4.18 3.91
C GLN A 12 9.69 -3.07 2.94
N PHE A 13 8.78 -2.18 3.37
CA PHE A 13 8.27 -1.06 2.58
C PHE A 13 9.03 0.25 2.85
N SER A 14 10.01 0.27 3.77
CA SER A 14 10.68 1.51 4.19
C SER A 14 11.38 2.27 3.05
N ARG A 15 11.77 1.59 1.98
CA ARG A 15 12.51 2.17 0.86
C ARG A 15 11.61 2.71 -0.24
N ASP A 16 10.41 2.16 -0.39
CA ASP A 16 9.53 2.37 -1.53
C ASP A 16 8.04 2.53 -1.14
N HIS A 17 7.78 2.84 0.14
CA HIS A 17 6.43 2.98 0.71
C HIS A 17 5.50 3.79 -0.20
N ASP A 18 5.93 4.98 -0.61
CA ASP A 18 5.10 5.88 -1.41
C ASP A 18 4.82 5.32 -2.81
N GLU A 19 5.79 4.61 -3.40
CA GLU A 19 5.64 3.97 -4.70
C GLU A 19 4.69 2.76 -4.63
N VAL A 20 4.77 1.97 -3.56
CA VAL A 20 3.82 0.88 -3.29
C VAL A 20 2.40 1.42 -3.17
N VAL A 21 2.19 2.49 -2.40
CA VAL A 21 0.87 3.12 -2.24
C VAL A 21 0.37 3.72 -3.56
N ALA A 22 1.23 4.37 -4.34
CA ALA A 22 0.87 4.94 -5.64
C ALA A 22 0.43 3.86 -6.63
N ARG A 23 1.17 2.74 -6.71
CA ARG A 23 0.82 1.60 -7.56
C ARG A 23 -0.51 0.97 -7.14
N ALA A 24 -0.74 0.79 -5.85
CA ALA A 24 -2.01 0.25 -5.33
C ALA A 24 -3.20 1.14 -5.73
N ARG A 25 -3.04 2.47 -5.63
CA ARG A 25 -4.08 3.41 -6.08
C ARG A 25 -4.33 3.35 -7.58
N ALA A 26 -3.27 3.30 -8.38
CA ALA A 26 -3.38 3.16 -9.85
C ALA A 26 -4.09 1.85 -10.25
N ALA A 27 -3.93 0.79 -9.45
CA ALA A 27 -4.61 -0.49 -9.63
C ALA A 27 -6.08 -0.51 -9.11
N GLY A 28 -6.59 0.59 -8.57
CA GLY A 28 -7.98 0.68 -8.09
C GLY A 28 -8.17 0.29 -6.61
N VAL A 29 -7.11 0.23 -5.81
CA VAL A 29 -7.20 0.15 -4.35
C VAL A 29 -7.45 1.55 -3.80
N HIS A 30 -8.57 1.73 -3.12
CA HIS A 30 -9.03 3.03 -2.59
C HIS A 30 -8.76 3.19 -1.09
N GLY A 31 -8.37 2.13 -0.40
CA GLY A 31 -7.99 2.15 1.01
C GLY A 31 -7.22 0.89 1.40
N MET A 32 -6.33 1.03 2.37
CA MET A 32 -5.47 -0.01 2.93
C MET A 32 -5.51 0.12 4.45
N LEU A 33 -5.62 -1.00 5.17
CA LEU A 33 -5.58 -1.10 6.63
C LEU A 33 -4.60 -2.21 7.06
#